data_AF-T1BXU2-F1
#
_entry.id   AF-T1BXU2-F1
#
_cell.length_a   1.000
_cell.length_b   1.000
_cell.length_c   1.000
_cell.angle_alpha   90.00
_cell.angle_beta   90.00
_cell.angle_gamma   90.00
#
_symmetry.space_group_name_H-M   'P 1'
#
loop_
_entity.id
_entity.type
_entity.pdbx_description
1 polymer ?
#
loop_
_entity_poly.entity_id
_entity_poly.type
_entity_poly.pdbx_seq_one_letter_code
_entity_poly.pdbx_strand_id
1 'polypeptide(L)'
;MALRTQLRSLPPLLAAGLSLCLAGCGAAPPKPAAGGTIRVALIGAPGSIDPLKAASTSATEVDDLIYDGLVRVSPALKAQPDLATRWRISKDGRTYTFQLNPKARWQDGS
;
A
#
# COMPACT_ATOMS: atom_id res chain seq x y z
N MET A 1 -14.54 8.37 74.84
CA MET A 1 -13.63 9.52 74.61
C MET A 1 -12.84 9.22 73.34
N ALA A 2 -13.12 9.99 72.29
CA ALA A 2 -12.69 9.72 70.93
C ALA A 2 -11.16 9.87 70.76
N LEU A 3 -10.55 9.03 69.92
CA LEU A 3 -9.34 9.46 69.20
C LEU A 3 -9.40 9.02 67.75
N ARG A 4 -9.25 10.04 66.90
CA ARG A 4 -9.42 10.07 65.46
C ARG A 4 -8.16 9.55 64.76
N THR A 5 -8.40 8.83 63.67
CA THR A 5 -7.71 8.81 62.37
C THR A 5 -6.45 9.67 62.23
N GLN A 6 -5.35 9.10 61.74
CA GLN A 6 -4.39 9.76 60.83
C GLN A 6 -3.75 8.72 59.89
N LEU A 7 -4.47 8.36 58.81
CA LEU A 7 -3.83 7.75 57.63
C LEU A 7 -2.99 8.84 56.98
N ARG A 8 -1.66 8.66 56.97
CA ARG A 8 -0.73 9.57 56.30
C ARG A 8 -0.93 9.47 54.78
N SER A 9 -1.35 10.57 54.18
CA SER A 9 -1.52 10.75 52.73
C SER A 9 -0.19 10.66 51.98
N LEU A 10 -0.07 9.68 51.09
CA LEU A 10 0.99 9.60 50.07
C LEU A 10 0.77 10.70 49.01
N PRO A 11 1.84 11.37 48.53
CA PRO A 11 1.71 12.50 47.60
C PRO A 11 1.28 12.05 46.19
N PRO A 12 0.45 12.83 45.48
CA PRO A 12 -0.18 12.46 44.20
C PRO A 12 0.73 12.66 42.98
N LEU A 13 2.06 12.58 43.15
CA LEU A 13 3.03 12.92 42.10
C LEU A 13 3.41 11.75 41.18
N LEU A 14 3.04 10.50 41.52
CA LEU A 14 3.31 9.33 40.69
C LEU A 14 2.23 9.05 39.62
N ALA A 15 1.03 9.60 39.75
CA ALA A 15 -0.06 9.34 38.80
C ALA A 15 0.03 10.18 37.50
N ALA A 16 0.71 11.32 37.53
CA ALA A 16 0.81 12.21 36.36
C ALA A 16 1.89 11.80 35.34
N GLY A 17 2.89 11.01 35.75
CA GLY A 17 3.97 10.56 34.85
C GLY A 17 3.55 9.44 33.89
N LEU A 18 2.63 8.57 34.31
CA LEU A 18 2.24 7.39 33.51
C LEU A 18 1.25 7.72 32.39
N SER A 19 0.52 8.84 32.49
CA SER A 19 -0.47 9.24 31.50
C SER A 19 0.14 9.94 30.28
N LEU A 20 1.39 10.41 30.37
CA LEU A 20 2.06 11.12 29.27
C LEU A 20 2.78 10.16 28.29
N CYS A 21 3.05 8.91 28.70
CA CYS A 21 3.72 7.93 27.85
C CYS A 21 2.78 7.17 26.90
N LEU A 22 1.46 7.21 27.10
CA LEU A 22 0.50 6.52 26.20
C LEU A 22 0.03 7.36 25.02
N ALA A 23 0.25 8.68 25.01
CA ALA A 23 -0.20 9.55 23.92
C ALA A 23 0.76 9.56 22.70
N GLY A 24 1.97 9.01 22.83
CA GLY A 24 3.02 9.09 21.80
C GLY A 24 3.02 7.97 20.75
N CYS A 25 2.36 6.84 20.99
CA CYS A 25 2.45 5.66 20.10
C CYS A 25 1.30 5.50 19.08
N GLY A 26 0.39 6.48 18.98
CA GLY A 26 -0.81 6.38 18.14
C GLY A 26 -0.80 7.17 16.84
N ALA A 27 0.32 7.81 16.47
CA ALA A 27 0.35 8.61 15.25
C ALA A 27 0.23 7.70 14.02
N ALA A 28 -0.94 7.73 13.37
CA ALA A 28 -1.13 7.11 12.07
C ALA A 28 -0.08 7.67 11.09
N PRO A 29 0.51 6.84 10.22
CA PRO A 29 1.46 7.33 9.24
C PRO A 29 0.83 8.46 8.43
N PRO A 30 1.59 9.53 8.12
CA PRO A 30 1.07 10.68 7.40
C PRO A 30 0.47 10.23 6.07
N LYS A 31 -0.76 10.66 5.80
CA LYS A 31 -1.42 10.40 4.52
C LYS A 31 -0.61 11.10 3.42
N PRO A 32 -0.25 10.39 2.33
CA PRO A 32 0.40 11.04 1.19
C PRO A 32 -0.44 12.22 0.68
N ALA A 33 0.21 13.35 0.44
CA ALA A 33 -0.45 14.49 -0.19
C ALA A 33 -0.87 14.12 -1.62
N ALA A 34 -2.05 14.57 -2.04
CA ALA A 34 -2.51 14.38 -3.42
C ALA A 34 -1.80 15.36 -4.36
N GLY A 35 -1.38 14.87 -5.52
CA GLY A 35 -0.69 15.67 -6.54
C GLY A 35 0.83 15.77 -6.35
N GLY A 36 1.45 16.67 -7.11
CA GLY A 36 2.90 16.84 -7.18
C GLY A 36 3.54 16.18 -8.41
N THR A 37 4.86 16.20 -8.46
CA THR A 37 5.65 15.58 -9.54
C THR A 37 6.61 14.58 -8.94
N ILE A 38 6.50 13.32 -9.35
CA ILE A 38 7.50 12.30 -9.07
C ILE A 38 8.56 12.37 -10.18
N ARG A 39 9.84 12.47 -9.80
CA ARG A 39 10.98 12.43 -10.72
C ARG A 39 11.80 11.18 -10.43
N VAL A 40 11.83 10.25 -11.37
CA VAL A 40 12.60 9.00 -11.27
C VAL A 40 13.67 9.00 -12.37
N ALA A 41 14.89 8.62 -12.01
CA ALA A 41 15.95 8.39 -12.97
C ALA A 41 15.86 6.94 -13.47
N LEU A 42 15.83 6.76 -14.79
CA LEU A 42 15.91 5.45 -15.43
C LEU A 42 17.37 5.09 -15.69
N ILE A 43 17.68 3.80 -15.66
CA ILE A 43 19.05 3.30 -15.92
C ILE A 43 19.51 3.56 -17.37
N GLY A 44 18.56 3.75 -18.29
CA GLY A 44 18.80 4.06 -19.69
C GLY A 44 17.51 4.43 -20.42
N ALA A 45 17.60 4.82 -21.69
CA ALA A 45 16.41 5.14 -22.48
C ALA A 45 15.57 3.88 -22.75
N PRO A 46 14.22 3.93 -22.62
CA PRO A 46 13.35 2.76 -22.76
C PRO A 46 13.30 2.19 -24.19
N GLY A 47 13.64 2.98 -25.22
CA GLY A 47 13.57 2.57 -26.62
C GLY A 47 12.14 2.60 -27.16
N SER A 48 11.32 1.60 -26.81
CA SER A 48 9.89 1.50 -27.21
C SER A 48 8.98 1.47 -25.98
N ILE A 49 7.83 2.14 -26.08
CA ILE A 49 6.74 2.16 -25.08
C ILE A 49 5.48 1.43 -25.59
N ASP A 50 5.65 0.66 -26.67
CA ASP A 50 4.66 -0.32 -27.11
C ASP A 50 4.86 -1.57 -26.25
N PRO A 51 3.87 -1.98 -25.42
CA PRO A 51 4.04 -3.06 -24.46
C PRO A 51 4.30 -4.41 -25.13
N LEU A 52 4.05 -4.54 -26.44
CA LEU A 52 4.38 -5.74 -27.21
C LEU A 52 5.83 -5.74 -27.73
N LYS A 53 6.54 -4.61 -27.62
CA LYS A 53 7.92 -4.42 -28.10
C LYS A 53 8.91 -4.03 -27.00
N ALA A 54 8.43 -3.69 -25.81
CA ALA A 54 9.27 -3.38 -24.66
C ALA A 54 10.15 -4.58 -24.30
N ALA A 55 11.47 -4.36 -24.29
CA ALA A 55 12.47 -5.41 -24.05
C ALA A 55 13.55 -5.03 -23.03
N SER A 56 13.56 -3.77 -22.57
CA SER A 56 14.53 -3.28 -21.58
C SER A 56 13.83 -3.04 -20.24
N THR A 57 14.58 -3.12 -19.13
CA THR A 57 14.05 -2.78 -17.80
C THR A 57 13.46 -1.38 -17.77
N SER A 58 14.13 -0.39 -18.36
CA SER A 58 13.60 0.98 -18.46
C SER A 58 12.28 1.05 -19.22
N ALA A 59 12.07 0.22 -20.25
CA ALA A 59 10.81 0.17 -20.98
C ALA A 59 9.70 -0.38 -20.09
N THR A 60 9.94 -1.51 -19.41
CA THR A 60 8.97 -2.10 -18.48
C THR A 60 8.64 -1.15 -17.33
N GLU A 61 9.62 -0.40 -16.80
CA GLU A 61 9.39 0.62 -15.76
C GLU A 61 8.44 1.73 -16.22
N VAL A 62 8.50 2.11 -17.50
CA VAL A 62 7.58 3.11 -18.07
C VAL A 62 6.23 2.48 -18.41
N ASP A 63 6.20 1.27 -18.96
CA ASP A 63 4.98 0.56 -19.31
C ASP A 63 4.11 0.26 -18.08
N ASP A 64 4.73 -0.10 -16.95
CA ASP A 64 4.06 -0.32 -15.66
C ASP A 64 3.35 0.94 -15.11
N LEU A 65 3.65 2.13 -15.67
CA LEU A 65 2.96 3.38 -15.36
C LEU A 65 1.82 3.70 -16.32
N ILE A 66 1.77 3.05 -17.49
CA ILE A 66 0.85 3.35 -18.58
C ILE A 66 -0.23 2.27 -18.69
N TYR A 67 0.13 1.00 -18.49
CA TYR A 67 -0.73 -0.16 -18.76
C TYR A 67 -0.93 -1.01 -17.50
N ASP A 68 -2.17 -1.47 -17.32
CA ASP A 68 -2.50 -2.48 -16.32
C ASP A 68 -2.41 -3.90 -16.93
N GLY A 69 -1.82 -4.83 -16.19
CA GLY A 69 -1.85 -6.26 -16.52
C GLY A 69 -3.10 -6.93 -15.95
N LEU A 70 -3.33 -8.22 -16.27
CA LEU A 70 -4.37 -9.00 -15.58
C LEU A 70 -4.04 -9.15 -14.09
N VAL A 71 -2.77 -9.38 -13.78
CA VAL A 71 -2.20 -9.50 -12.44
C VAL A 71 -0.84 -8.82 -12.44
N ARG A 72 -0.37 -8.43 -11.26
CA ARG A 72 0.97 -7.88 -11.06
C ARG A 72 1.73 -8.62 -9.96
N VAL A 73 3.03 -8.42 -9.91
CA VAL A 73 3.89 -9.01 -8.88
C VAL A 73 3.99 -8.05 -7.69
N SER A 74 3.66 -8.54 -6.50
CA SER A 74 3.81 -7.80 -5.25
C SER A 74 5.28 -7.73 -4.81
N PRO A 75 5.65 -6.82 -3.89
CA PRO A 75 6.99 -6.82 -3.29
C PRO A 75 7.38 -8.15 -2.62
N ALA A 76 6.40 -8.96 -2.20
CA ALA A 76 6.60 -10.30 -1.65
C ALA A 76 6.77 -11.38 -2.74
N LEU A 77 6.93 -10.99 -4.00
CA LEU A 77 7.05 -11.87 -5.18
C LEU A 77 5.86 -12.81 -5.35
N LYS A 78 4.66 -12.33 -5.00
CA LYS A 78 3.40 -13.03 -5.21
C LYS A 78 2.55 -12.33 -6.24
N ALA A 79 1.87 -13.10 -7.09
CA ALA A 79 0.83 -12.57 -7.96
C ALA A 79 -0.28 -11.94 -7.12
N GLN A 80 -0.69 -10.72 -7.48
CA GLN A 80 -1.80 -9.99 -6.85
C GLN A 80 -2.70 -9.38 -7.92
N PRO A 81 -3.95 -9.03 -7.57
CA PRO A 81 -4.86 -8.34 -8.47
C PRO A 81 -4.25 -7.07 -9.09
N ASP A 82 -4.62 -6.84 -10.35
CA ASP A 82 -4.39 -5.60 -11.08
C ASP A 82 -5.68 -5.27 -11.85
N LEU A 83 -5.73 -5.35 -13.19
CA LEU A 83 -7.00 -5.22 -13.93
C LEU A 83 -8.01 -6.31 -13.56
N ALA A 84 -7.54 -7.54 -13.32
CA ALA A 84 -8.41 -8.62 -12.85
C ALA A 84 -8.59 -8.55 -11.33
N THR A 85 -9.85 -8.48 -10.89
CA THR A 85 -10.23 -8.47 -9.47
C THR A 85 -10.05 -9.83 -8.80
N ARG A 86 -10.14 -10.91 -9.56
CA ARG A 86 -9.88 -12.30 -9.12
C ARG A 86 -9.67 -13.20 -10.33
N TRP A 87 -9.13 -14.38 -10.07
CA TRP A 87 -9.02 -15.46 -11.06
C TRP A 87 -9.20 -16.83 -10.42
N ARG A 88 -9.48 -17.82 -11.25
CA ARG A 88 -9.54 -19.23 -10.88
C ARG A 88 -8.72 -20.05 -11.87
N ILE A 89 -8.08 -21.09 -11.36
CA ILE A 89 -7.31 -22.05 -12.15
C ILE A 89 -8.05 -23.39 -12.05
N SER A 90 -8.24 -24.07 -13.17
CA SER A 90 -8.85 -25.40 -13.21
C SER A 90 -8.01 -26.42 -12.44
N LYS A 91 -8.62 -27.55 -12.07
CA LYS A 91 -7.95 -28.62 -11.31
C LYS A 91 -6.72 -29.20 -12.02
N ASP A 92 -6.74 -29.21 -13.36
CA ASP A 92 -5.65 -29.69 -14.20
C ASP A 92 -4.60 -28.61 -14.53
N GLY A 93 -4.80 -27.37 -14.07
CA GLY A 93 -3.86 -26.27 -14.27
C GLY A 93 -3.83 -25.69 -15.68
N ARG A 94 -4.78 -26.05 -16.56
CA ARG A 94 -4.75 -25.68 -17.99
C ARG A 94 -5.73 -24.58 -18.38
N THR A 95 -6.70 -24.27 -17.53
CA THR A 95 -7.68 -23.21 -17.78
C THR A 95 -7.57 -22.15 -16.68
N TYR A 96 -7.39 -20.90 -17.13
CA TYR A 96 -7.32 -19.73 -16.28
C TYR A 96 -8.50 -18.84 -16.60
N THR A 97 -9.33 -18.53 -15.61
CA THR A 97 -10.50 -17.68 -15.78
C THR A 97 -10.36 -16.44 -14.92
N PHE A 98 -10.24 -15.28 -15.55
CA PHE A 98 -10.11 -13.98 -14.90
C PHE A 98 -11.47 -13.27 -14.84
N GLN A 99 -11.70 -12.49 -13.78
CA GLN A 99 -12.83 -11.56 -13.70
C GLN A 99 -12.29 -10.14 -13.62
N LEU A 100 -12.50 -9.38 -14.69
CA LEU A 100 -12.00 -8.01 -14.83
C LEU A 100 -12.77 -7.03 -13.95
N ASN A 101 -12.13 -5.91 -13.62
CA ASN A 101 -12.80 -4.79 -12.97
C ASN A 101 -13.90 -4.23 -13.88
N PRO A 102 -15.19 -4.28 -13.49
CA PRO A 102 -16.30 -3.82 -14.35
C PRO A 102 -16.30 -2.30 -14.58
N LYS A 103 -15.51 -1.56 -13.80
CA LYS A 103 -15.38 -0.10 -13.91
C LYS A 103 -14.11 0.32 -14.65
N ALA A 104 -13.27 -0.62 -15.09
CA ALA A 104 -12.08 -0.28 -15.87
C ALA A 104 -12.49 0.46 -17.16
N ARG A 105 -11.70 1.48 -17.51
CA ARG A 105 -11.84 2.30 -18.71
C ARG A 105 -10.45 2.56 -19.26
N TRP A 106 -10.37 2.73 -20.57
CA TRP A 106 -9.16 3.25 -21.18
C TRP A 106 -9.01 4.74 -20.89
N GLN A 107 -7.80 5.26 -21.13
CA GLN A 107 -7.46 6.67 -20.93
C GLN A 107 -8.30 7.63 -21.80
N ASP A 108 -8.90 7.14 -22.89
CA ASP A 108 -9.82 7.91 -23.75
C ASP A 108 -11.28 7.88 -23.26
N GLY A 109 -11.57 7.14 -22.19
CA GLY A 109 -12.90 7.02 -21.59
C GLY A 109 -13.75 5.87 -22.12
N SER A 110 -13.26 5.07 -23.07
CA SER A 110 -13.94 3.86 -23.55
C SER A 110 -13.95 2.71 -22.54
#